data_AF-A0A937RAB4-F1
#
_entry.id   AF-A0A937RAB4-F1
#
_cell.length_a   1.000
_cell.length_b   1.000
_cell.length_c   1.000
_cell.angle_alpha   90.00
_cell.angle_beta   90.00
_cell.angle_gamma   90.00
#
_symmetry.space_group_name_H-M   'P 1'
#
loop_
_entity.id
_entity.type
_entity.pdbx_description
1 polymer ?
#
loop_
_entity_poly.entity_id
_entity_poly.type
_entity_poly.pdbx_seq_one_letter_code
_entity_poly.pdbx_strand_id
1 'polypeptide(L)'
;MKKLTHSFLITAPLWILFLAFENFYLISEAIPFDSNKTAFQGALRISSKTRPAQNKSPELQFNKLTPAQQYAGEILAYLLQIVLGQAGRSGSREDWKIRGIDEELDFRNIVEVMTDPERDQLDLMVLDPNILDLTRTLYYYDEKLSLYKGDFGVASIYPAPEFIAIRLLLLQKIHRTEKINLKALIDREALLLDPELKPSPRDLNAMNLKPAELKLIRDIIESEPRIYQYLKSPFLVKAFYDTGAIEGEKFVKQGIREAGYKRYQCSRFGGSDKLDALKILFLPSIMREFYYGDSNRGLSQHGFKPTEFFDEMTKKLEKEILAATKTRLRKEVIRLKGDKPEISVSQWDRLWNRIAEENISFYIEDERPLVIYPENAGKTIRDVCPEADFTVILLGKNIYKSILFDKIRDVYPAVDRLYVDIMDIKHSETEDETEKISEFICSKLRDRIRGMIRKVKP
;
A
#
# COMPACT_ATOMS: atom_id res chain seq x y z
N MET A 1 -28.75 18.80 59.06
CA MET A 1 -27.33 19.21 59.00
C MET A 1 -26.72 18.57 57.76
N LYS A 2 -26.67 19.28 56.62
CA LYS A 2 -25.49 19.93 55.97
C LYS A 2 -24.47 18.91 55.41
N LYS A 3 -24.43 18.71 54.06
CA LYS A 3 -23.45 19.17 53.03
C LYS A 3 -22.09 18.44 53.11
N LEU A 4 -21.39 17.97 52.05
CA LEU A 4 -21.06 18.47 50.69
C LEU A 4 -20.80 17.23 49.75
N THR A 5 -21.32 17.14 48.51
CA THR A 5 -20.73 17.54 47.20
C THR A 5 -19.23 17.33 47.01
N HIS A 6 -18.79 16.57 46.00
CA HIS A 6 -17.66 16.89 45.10
C HIS A 6 -17.83 16.19 43.73
N SER A 7 -17.92 17.01 42.68
CA SER A 7 -17.83 16.66 41.27
C SER A 7 -16.36 16.51 40.85
N PHE A 8 -16.05 15.59 39.94
CA PHE A 8 -14.82 15.64 39.15
C PHE A 8 -15.18 15.76 37.66
N LEU A 9 -15.08 16.99 37.16
CA LEU A 9 -14.78 17.27 35.76
C LEU A 9 -13.31 16.93 35.53
N ILE A 10 -13.01 16.13 34.51
CA ILE A 10 -11.67 16.11 33.90
C ILE A 10 -11.83 16.68 32.49
N THR A 11 -11.47 17.94 32.38
CA THR A 11 -11.18 18.66 31.14
C THR A 11 -9.93 18.04 30.50
N ALA A 12 -10.06 17.44 29.32
CA ALA A 12 -8.90 17.09 28.49
C ALA A 12 -8.31 18.37 27.86
N PRO A 13 -6.98 18.55 27.85
CA PRO A 13 -6.35 19.81 27.47
C PRO A 13 -6.26 19.98 25.94
N LEU A 14 -6.61 21.19 25.50
CA LEU A 14 -6.53 21.76 24.14
C LEU A 14 -5.14 21.72 23.45
N TRP A 15 -4.17 20.96 23.97
CA TRP A 15 -2.77 20.97 23.49
C TRP A 15 -2.51 20.09 22.25
N ILE A 16 -3.41 19.16 21.93
CA ILE A 16 -3.27 18.30 20.74
C ILE A 16 -3.62 19.05 19.43
N LEU A 17 -4.38 20.13 19.51
CA LEU A 17 -4.68 21.02 18.37
C LEU A 17 -3.52 21.98 18.04
N PHE A 18 -2.60 22.24 18.99
CA PHE A 18 -1.49 23.18 18.77
C PHE A 18 -0.31 22.53 18.02
N LEU A 19 -0.09 21.23 18.16
CA LEU A 19 0.97 20.50 17.43
C LEU A 19 0.63 20.22 15.96
N ALA A 20 -0.64 20.34 15.57
CA ALA A 20 -1.07 20.27 14.17
C ALA A 20 -0.84 21.58 13.40
N PHE A 21 -0.69 22.72 14.10
CA PHE A 21 -0.48 24.04 13.48
C PHE A 21 1.01 24.42 13.33
N GLU A 22 1.91 23.96 14.19
CA GLU A 22 3.35 24.31 14.07
C GLU A 22 4.10 23.56 12.94
N ASN A 23 3.60 22.42 12.46
CA ASN A 23 4.18 21.75 11.29
C ASN A 23 3.83 22.43 9.95
N PHE A 24 2.95 23.44 9.95
CA PHE A 24 2.57 24.18 8.74
C PHE A 24 3.53 25.34 8.41
N TYR A 25 4.44 25.71 9.33
CA TYR A 25 5.33 26.88 9.17
C TYR A 25 6.80 26.55 8.83
N LEU A 26 7.18 25.27 8.74
CA LEU A 26 8.58 24.86 8.48
C LEU A 26 8.85 24.36 7.06
N ILE A 27 7.92 24.55 6.12
CA ILE A 27 8.16 24.32 4.68
C ILE A 27 7.71 25.56 3.87
N SER A 28 8.22 26.73 4.25
CA SER A 28 8.22 27.90 3.37
C SER A 28 9.52 28.69 3.51
N GLU A 29 10.63 28.09 3.09
CA GLU A 29 11.80 28.86 2.70
C GLU A 29 12.22 28.46 1.29
N ALA A 30 12.55 29.49 0.50
CA ALA A 30 13.01 29.50 -0.89
C ALA A 30 11.99 29.49 -2.03
N ILE A 31 10.97 30.39 -1.99
CA ILE A 31 10.50 31.11 -3.20
C ILE A 31 10.12 32.54 -2.78
N PRO A 32 10.69 33.62 -3.35
CA PRO A 32 10.28 34.98 -3.03
C PRO A 32 8.91 35.26 -3.67
N PHE A 33 7.88 35.39 -2.84
CA PHE A 33 6.53 35.77 -3.27
C PHE A 33 6.36 37.28 -3.12
N ASP A 34 6.22 37.96 -4.26
CA ASP A 34 5.93 39.38 -4.34
C ASP A 34 4.49 39.65 -3.89
N SER A 35 4.34 40.50 -2.88
CA SER A 35 3.10 40.75 -2.19
C SER A 35 2.29 41.83 -2.90
N ASN A 36 1.23 41.47 -3.62
CA ASN A 36 0.12 42.38 -3.84
C ASN A 36 -1.21 41.72 -3.51
N LYS A 37 -1.77 42.19 -2.40
CA LYS A 37 -3.10 41.90 -1.87
C LYS A 37 -4.16 42.48 -2.80
N THR A 38 -5.01 41.64 -3.39
CA THR A 38 -6.44 41.88 -3.69
C THR A 38 -7.01 40.74 -4.52
N ALA A 39 -7.59 39.71 -3.88
CA ALA A 39 -8.59 38.81 -4.50
C ALA A 39 -9.09 37.78 -3.48
N PHE A 40 -9.75 38.22 -2.41
CA PHE A 40 -10.59 37.34 -1.58
C PHE A 40 -11.95 38.01 -1.45
N GLN A 41 -12.70 38.01 -2.54
CA GLN A 41 -14.15 38.23 -2.64
C GLN A 41 -14.53 38.19 -4.12
N GLY A 42 -15.02 37.03 -4.59
CA GLY A 42 -15.66 36.94 -5.89
C GLY A 42 -15.42 35.62 -6.63
N ALA A 43 -16.12 34.54 -6.24
CA ALA A 43 -16.40 33.41 -7.14
C ALA A 43 -17.49 32.47 -6.59
N LEU A 44 -18.67 33.01 -6.25
CA LEU A 44 -19.92 32.25 -6.27
C LEU A 44 -20.76 32.82 -7.41
N ARG A 45 -20.46 32.39 -8.63
CA ARG A 45 -21.34 32.54 -9.79
C ARG A 45 -21.35 31.24 -10.58
N ILE A 46 -22.40 30.48 -10.33
CA ILE A 46 -22.90 29.41 -11.20
C ILE A 46 -23.06 30.01 -12.59
N SER A 47 -22.18 29.65 -13.52
CA SER A 47 -22.28 30.04 -14.92
C SER A 47 -23.26 29.11 -15.62
N SER A 48 -24.50 29.58 -15.76
CA SER A 48 -25.42 29.04 -16.75
C SER A 48 -24.99 29.52 -18.14
N LYS A 49 -24.38 28.63 -18.93
CA LYS A 49 -24.22 28.85 -20.37
C LYS A 49 -24.88 27.73 -21.16
N THR A 50 -25.72 28.20 -22.07
CA THR A 50 -26.57 27.56 -23.06
C THR A 50 -25.82 26.51 -23.91
N ARG A 51 -26.45 25.34 -24.09
CA ARG A 51 -26.05 24.28 -25.01
C ARG A 51 -26.12 24.75 -26.48
N PRO A 52 -25.15 24.41 -27.33
CA PRO A 52 -25.43 24.07 -28.72
C PRO A 52 -25.59 22.54 -28.84
N ALA A 53 -26.64 22.14 -29.53
CA ALA A 53 -26.89 20.75 -29.90
C ALA A 53 -25.82 20.27 -30.88
N GLN A 54 -25.10 19.19 -30.52
CA GLN A 54 -24.48 18.29 -31.49
C GLN A 54 -24.63 16.85 -31.03
N ASN A 55 -25.41 16.10 -31.82
CA ASN A 55 -25.45 14.66 -31.88
C ASN A 55 -24.04 14.08 -32.04
N LYS A 56 -23.64 13.27 -31.05
CA LYS A 56 -22.88 12.03 -31.16
C LYS A 56 -22.86 11.45 -29.76
N SER A 57 -23.62 10.38 -29.53
CA SER A 57 -23.51 9.59 -28.30
C SER A 57 -22.03 9.23 -28.13
N PRO A 58 -21.36 9.63 -27.04
CA PRO A 58 -20.02 9.12 -26.78
C PRO A 58 -20.20 7.64 -26.49
N GLU A 59 -19.68 6.78 -27.36
CA GLU A 59 -19.25 5.46 -26.91
C GLU A 59 -18.33 5.72 -25.72
N LEU A 60 -18.82 5.48 -24.50
CA LEU A 60 -17.98 5.38 -23.32
C LEU A 60 -17.06 4.16 -23.54
N GLN A 61 -15.98 4.35 -24.30
CA GLN A 61 -14.88 3.41 -24.31
C GLN A 61 -14.22 3.54 -22.94
N PHE A 62 -14.65 2.71 -22.00
CA PHE A 62 -13.98 2.58 -20.71
C PHE A 62 -12.58 2.05 -20.97
N ASN A 63 -11.63 2.98 -21.04
CA ASN A 63 -10.23 2.65 -21.25
C ASN A 63 -9.77 1.66 -20.18
N LYS A 64 -8.97 0.69 -20.62
CA LYS A 64 -8.26 -0.23 -19.73
C LYS A 64 -7.44 0.58 -18.72
N LEU A 65 -7.44 0.18 -17.45
CA LEU A 65 -6.65 0.83 -16.41
C LEU A 65 -5.17 0.88 -16.81
N THR A 66 -4.54 2.05 -16.64
CA THR A 66 -3.09 2.20 -16.78
C THR A 66 -2.34 1.33 -15.75
N PRO A 67 -1.05 1.03 -15.93
CA PRO A 67 -0.30 0.26 -14.93
C PRO A 67 -0.32 0.89 -13.53
N ALA A 68 -0.20 2.22 -13.44
CA ALA A 68 -0.33 2.96 -12.18
C ALA A 68 -1.71 2.77 -11.53
N GLN A 69 -2.78 2.88 -12.32
CA GLN A 69 -4.14 2.63 -11.84
C GLN A 69 -4.35 1.17 -11.43
N GLN A 70 -3.80 0.20 -12.16
CA GLN A 70 -3.86 -1.20 -11.73
C GLN A 70 -3.23 -1.38 -10.35
N TYR A 71 -2.06 -0.78 -10.12
CA TYR A 71 -1.41 -0.80 -8.82
C TYR A 71 -2.20 -0.04 -7.74
N ALA A 72 -2.80 1.11 -8.07
CA ALA A 72 -3.72 1.81 -7.18
C ALA A 72 -4.89 0.89 -6.77
N GLY A 73 -5.42 0.08 -7.69
CA GLY A 73 -6.44 -0.93 -7.41
C GLY A 73 -5.98 -2.02 -6.44
N GLU A 74 -4.69 -2.40 -6.47
CA GLU A 74 -4.11 -3.33 -5.50
C GLU A 74 -4.01 -2.70 -4.11
N ILE A 75 -3.58 -1.44 -4.03
CA ILE A 75 -3.50 -0.68 -2.76
C ILE A 75 -4.91 -0.50 -2.19
N LEU A 76 -5.87 -0.12 -3.05
CA LEU A 76 -7.28 0.05 -2.71
C LEU A 76 -7.89 -1.23 -2.12
N ALA A 77 -7.54 -2.38 -2.68
CA ALA A 77 -8.00 -3.68 -2.18
C ALA A 77 -7.53 -3.95 -0.74
N TYR A 78 -6.32 -3.53 -0.38
CA TYR A 78 -5.83 -3.63 1.00
C TYR A 78 -6.48 -2.57 1.90
N LEU A 79 -6.55 -1.32 1.43
CA LEU A 79 -7.18 -0.22 2.18
C LEU A 79 -8.64 -0.53 2.52
N LEU A 80 -9.40 -1.15 1.61
CA LEU A 80 -10.78 -1.59 1.84
C LEU A 80 -10.88 -2.57 3.01
N GLN A 81 -9.99 -3.55 3.08
CA GLN A 81 -9.96 -4.49 4.20
C GLN A 81 -9.70 -3.76 5.52
N ILE A 82 -8.84 -2.73 5.51
CA ILE A 82 -8.58 -1.90 6.69
C ILE A 82 -9.84 -1.13 7.09
N VAL A 83 -10.44 -0.35 6.18
CA VAL A 83 -11.58 0.53 6.52
C VAL A 83 -12.89 -0.22 6.76
N LEU A 84 -12.96 -1.51 6.44
CA LEU A 84 -14.02 -2.46 6.84
C LEU A 84 -13.68 -3.20 8.15
N GLY A 85 -12.58 -2.84 8.82
CA GLY A 85 -12.13 -3.40 10.09
C GLY A 85 -11.67 -4.86 10.02
N GLN A 86 -11.31 -5.37 8.84
CA GLN A 86 -10.81 -6.74 8.64
C GLN A 86 -9.28 -6.82 8.71
N ALA A 87 -8.58 -5.74 8.39
CA ALA A 87 -7.12 -5.63 8.42
C ALA A 87 -6.65 -4.38 9.19
N GLY A 88 -5.33 -4.15 9.23
CA GLY A 88 -4.73 -2.99 9.89
C GLY A 88 -4.62 -3.11 11.41
N ARG A 89 -4.26 -2.06 12.13
CA ARG A 89 -4.06 -2.13 13.59
C ARG A 89 -5.35 -2.48 14.33
N SER A 90 -5.28 -3.39 15.30
CA SER A 90 -6.47 -3.91 16.02
C SER A 90 -7.24 -2.85 16.80
N GLY A 91 -6.57 -1.83 17.35
CA GLY A 91 -7.15 -0.86 18.28
C GLY A 91 -8.36 -0.08 17.76
N SER A 92 -8.46 0.13 16.44
CA SER A 92 -9.53 0.92 15.80
C SER A 92 -10.52 0.09 14.98
N ARG A 93 -10.31 -1.23 14.87
CA ARG A 93 -11.06 -2.08 13.93
C ARG A 93 -12.55 -2.15 14.24
N GLU A 94 -12.91 -2.29 15.51
CA GLU A 94 -14.33 -2.42 15.91
C GLU A 94 -15.11 -1.14 15.61
N ASP A 95 -14.54 0.03 15.91
CA ASP A 95 -15.15 1.31 15.57
C ASP A 95 -15.35 1.47 14.05
N TRP A 96 -14.37 1.04 13.25
CA TRP A 96 -14.46 1.11 11.79
C TRP A 96 -15.49 0.14 11.19
N LYS A 97 -15.83 -0.96 11.88
CA LYS A 97 -16.87 -1.89 11.42
C LYS A 97 -18.29 -1.35 11.55
N ILE A 98 -18.49 -0.31 12.35
CA ILE A 98 -19.83 0.24 12.62
C ILE A 98 -19.97 1.69 12.18
N ARG A 99 -18.87 2.40 11.91
CA ARG A 99 -18.91 3.80 11.49
C ARG A 99 -19.65 4.00 10.16
N GLY A 100 -20.73 4.77 10.20
CA GLY A 100 -21.61 5.07 9.08
C GLY A 100 -22.53 3.91 8.69
N ILE A 101 -22.67 2.87 9.52
CA ILE A 101 -23.42 1.66 9.15
C ILE A 101 -24.91 1.92 8.89
N ASP A 102 -25.51 2.84 9.64
CA ASP A 102 -26.93 3.19 9.55
C ASP A 102 -27.22 4.29 8.53
N GLU A 103 -26.19 4.77 7.84
CA GLU A 103 -26.32 5.88 6.90
C GLU A 103 -27.10 5.48 5.65
N GLU A 104 -27.92 6.40 5.17
CA GLU A 104 -28.67 6.17 3.96
C GLU A 104 -27.73 6.05 2.76
N LEU A 105 -27.94 5.02 1.94
CA LEU A 105 -27.19 4.78 0.71
C LEU A 105 -27.64 5.73 -0.41
N ASP A 106 -27.44 7.04 -0.19
CA ASP A 106 -27.68 8.10 -1.17
C ASP A 106 -26.38 8.86 -1.47
N PHE A 107 -25.93 8.76 -2.72
CA PHE A 107 -24.64 9.31 -3.13
C PHE A 107 -24.56 10.84 -2.94
N ARG A 108 -25.66 11.55 -3.20
CA ARG A 108 -25.70 13.02 -3.05
C ARG A 108 -25.51 13.44 -1.60
N ASN A 109 -26.22 12.82 -0.67
CA ASN A 109 -26.04 13.07 0.76
C ASN A 109 -24.59 12.76 1.20
N ILE A 110 -23.99 11.67 0.70
CA ILE A 110 -22.59 11.33 1.02
C ILE A 110 -21.64 12.43 0.51
N VAL A 111 -21.82 12.91 -0.73
CA VAL A 111 -21.03 14.03 -1.28
C VAL A 111 -21.20 15.29 -0.44
N GLU A 112 -22.43 15.62 -0.06
CA GLU A 112 -22.73 16.77 0.79
C GLU A 112 -22.03 16.66 2.15
N VAL A 113 -22.14 15.53 2.85
CA VAL A 113 -21.40 15.32 4.12
C VAL A 113 -19.89 15.48 3.93
N MET A 114 -19.34 14.99 2.82
CA MET A 114 -17.89 15.03 2.55
C MET A 114 -17.38 16.42 2.13
N THR A 115 -18.25 17.35 1.74
CA THR A 115 -17.85 18.65 1.16
C THR A 115 -18.37 19.87 1.91
N ASP A 116 -19.45 19.71 2.69
CA ASP A 116 -20.02 20.77 3.51
C ASP A 116 -19.18 21.00 4.79
N PRO A 117 -18.63 22.20 5.01
CA PRO A 117 -17.85 22.49 6.21
C PRO A 117 -18.65 22.44 7.52
N GLU A 118 -19.98 22.51 7.46
CA GLU A 118 -20.86 22.46 8.64
C GLU A 118 -21.21 21.01 9.04
N ARG A 119 -20.83 20.01 8.25
CA ARG A 119 -21.09 18.59 8.53
C ARG A 119 -19.81 17.87 8.97
N ASP A 120 -19.92 16.94 9.91
CA ASP A 120 -18.78 16.16 10.37
C ASP A 120 -18.50 14.98 9.41
N GLN A 121 -17.45 15.13 8.62
CA GLN A 121 -17.00 14.10 7.68
C GLN A 121 -16.60 12.79 8.38
N LEU A 122 -16.24 12.85 9.67
CA LEU A 122 -15.82 11.69 10.45
C LEU A 122 -16.99 10.76 10.81
N ASP A 123 -18.23 11.20 10.60
CA ASP A 123 -19.41 10.34 10.74
C ASP A 123 -19.39 9.18 9.71
N LEU A 124 -18.88 9.46 8.51
CA LEU A 124 -18.80 8.49 7.41
C LEU A 124 -17.39 7.93 7.20
N MET A 125 -16.39 8.80 7.32
CA MET A 125 -15.02 8.52 6.93
C MET A 125 -14.22 7.85 8.05
N VAL A 126 -13.39 6.89 7.64
CA VAL A 126 -12.28 6.40 8.46
C VAL A 126 -11.05 7.26 8.18
N LEU A 127 -10.71 8.13 9.12
CA LEU A 127 -9.47 8.90 9.11
C LEU A 127 -8.64 8.51 10.33
N ASP A 128 -7.47 7.91 10.09
CA ASP A 128 -6.54 7.50 11.13
C ASP A 128 -5.11 7.88 10.70
N PRO A 129 -4.31 8.50 11.58
CA PRO A 129 -2.91 8.82 11.27
C PRO A 129 -2.08 7.62 10.81
N ASN A 130 -2.45 6.41 11.22
CA ASN A 130 -1.78 5.17 10.86
C ASN A 130 -2.05 4.72 9.42
N ILE A 131 -3.09 5.24 8.75
CA ILE A 131 -3.39 4.91 7.34
C ILE A 131 -3.03 6.04 6.36
N LEU A 132 -2.54 7.17 6.87
CA LEU A 132 -2.33 8.39 6.09
C LEU A 132 -1.31 8.21 4.95
N ASP A 133 -0.17 7.58 5.22
CA ASP A 133 0.84 7.39 4.16
C ASP A 133 0.43 6.29 3.16
N LEU A 134 -0.44 5.35 3.56
CA LEU A 134 -1.09 4.40 2.65
C LEU A 134 -2.04 5.11 1.68
N THR A 135 -2.91 6.02 2.17
CA THR A 135 -3.83 6.78 1.32
C THR A 135 -3.07 7.76 0.42
N ARG A 136 -2.02 8.42 0.92
CA ARG A 136 -1.13 9.25 0.08
C ARG A 136 -0.45 8.47 -1.02
N THR A 137 -0.04 7.22 -0.75
CA THR A 137 0.53 6.35 -1.77
C THR A 137 -0.53 5.95 -2.79
N LEU A 138 -1.74 5.62 -2.36
CA LEU A 138 -2.87 5.37 -3.27
C LEU A 138 -3.12 6.55 -4.21
N TYR A 139 -3.23 7.77 -3.67
CA TYR A 139 -3.54 8.97 -4.46
C TYR A 139 -2.36 9.42 -5.32
N TYR A 140 -1.14 9.04 -4.96
CA TYR A 140 0.00 9.22 -5.84
C TYR A 140 -0.14 8.43 -7.14
N TYR A 141 -0.78 7.26 -7.14
CA TYR A 141 -0.99 6.46 -8.35
C TYR A 141 -2.35 6.66 -9.05
N ASP A 142 -3.36 7.14 -8.32
CA ASP A 142 -4.63 7.60 -8.91
C ASP A 142 -5.24 8.74 -8.08
N GLU A 143 -4.99 9.98 -8.50
CA GLU A 143 -5.47 11.20 -7.83
C GLU A 143 -7.00 11.28 -7.77
N LYS A 144 -7.71 10.61 -8.68
CA LYS A 144 -9.19 10.61 -8.73
C LYS A 144 -9.82 9.84 -7.57
N LEU A 145 -9.03 9.08 -6.82
CA LEU A 145 -9.47 8.44 -5.58
C LEU A 145 -9.39 9.38 -4.35
N SER A 146 -8.88 10.61 -4.51
CA SER A 146 -8.91 11.65 -3.47
C SER A 146 -10.12 12.58 -3.62
N LEU A 147 -10.55 13.21 -2.52
CA LEU A 147 -11.75 14.08 -2.47
C LEU A 147 -11.79 15.15 -3.56
N TYR A 148 -10.66 15.83 -3.76
CA TYR A 148 -10.55 16.89 -4.76
C TYR A 148 -10.02 16.38 -6.11
N LYS A 149 -9.85 15.08 -6.29
CA LYS A 149 -9.55 14.49 -7.61
C LYS A 149 -8.31 15.08 -8.32
N GLY A 150 -7.33 15.57 -7.55
CA GLY A 150 -6.14 16.27 -8.05
C GLY A 150 -6.36 17.75 -8.42
N ASP A 151 -7.59 18.24 -8.31
CA ASP A 151 -7.92 19.65 -8.48
C ASP A 151 -7.08 20.49 -7.49
N PHE A 152 -6.68 21.68 -7.92
CA PHE A 152 -5.81 22.59 -7.16
C PHE A 152 -4.35 22.14 -6.99
N GLY A 153 -3.91 21.08 -7.68
CA GLY A 153 -2.51 20.65 -7.69
C GLY A 153 -2.04 20.03 -6.37
N VAL A 154 -2.97 19.72 -5.45
CA VAL A 154 -2.70 19.06 -4.17
C VAL A 154 -3.68 17.91 -4.00
N ALA A 155 -3.18 16.70 -3.78
CA ALA A 155 -4.01 15.56 -3.45
C ALA A 155 -4.56 15.73 -2.01
N SER A 156 -5.89 15.72 -1.88
CA SER A 156 -6.54 15.72 -0.56
C SER A 156 -6.10 14.50 0.24
N ILE A 157 -5.96 14.65 1.56
CA ILE A 157 -5.79 13.49 2.46
C ILE A 157 -7.10 12.69 2.60
N TYR A 158 -8.24 13.30 2.25
CA TYR A 158 -9.55 12.68 2.30
C TYR A 158 -9.83 11.87 1.03
N PRO A 159 -10.49 10.72 1.15
CA PRO A 159 -10.90 9.91 0.02
C PRO A 159 -12.03 10.56 -0.77
N ALA A 160 -12.16 10.15 -2.02
CA ALA A 160 -13.28 10.51 -2.87
C ALA A 160 -14.61 9.99 -2.28
N PRO A 161 -15.73 10.73 -2.42
CA PRO A 161 -17.04 10.30 -1.93
C PRO A 161 -17.47 8.93 -2.47
N GLU A 162 -17.06 8.59 -3.69
CA GLU A 162 -17.31 7.30 -4.32
C GLU A 162 -16.71 6.14 -3.51
N PHE A 163 -15.52 6.35 -2.95
CA PHE A 163 -14.87 5.33 -2.11
C PHE A 163 -15.62 5.14 -0.79
N ILE A 164 -16.06 6.23 -0.16
CA ILE A 164 -16.89 6.20 1.04
C ILE A 164 -18.20 5.46 0.75
N ALA A 165 -18.87 5.78 -0.35
CA ALA A 165 -20.11 5.13 -0.75
C ALA A 165 -19.95 3.62 -0.98
N ILE A 166 -18.87 3.19 -1.65
CA ILE A 166 -18.53 1.77 -1.80
C ILE A 166 -18.32 1.12 -0.42
N ARG A 167 -17.55 1.76 0.47
CA ARG A 167 -17.32 1.26 1.83
C ARG A 167 -18.64 1.07 2.57
N LEU A 168 -19.54 2.06 2.57
CA LEU A 168 -20.82 2.01 3.29
C LEU A 168 -21.72 0.89 2.75
N LEU A 169 -21.82 0.75 1.42
CA LEU A 169 -22.53 -0.35 0.78
C LEU A 169 -22.01 -1.71 1.25
N LEU A 170 -20.69 -1.91 1.19
CA LEU A 170 -20.06 -3.18 1.59
C LEU A 170 -20.24 -3.44 3.08
N LEU A 171 -20.13 -2.41 3.92
CA LEU A 171 -20.32 -2.50 5.36
C LEU A 171 -21.72 -2.99 5.71
N GLN A 172 -22.75 -2.39 5.10
CA GLN A 172 -24.14 -2.80 5.30
C GLN A 172 -24.40 -4.22 4.80
N LYS A 173 -23.82 -4.60 3.65
CA LYS A 173 -23.93 -5.97 3.11
C LYS A 173 -23.34 -7.00 4.06
N ILE A 174 -22.11 -6.77 4.52
CA ILE A 174 -21.41 -7.65 5.47
C ILE A 174 -22.22 -7.79 6.76
N HIS A 175 -22.70 -6.67 7.33
CA HIS A 175 -23.45 -6.70 8.59
C HIS A 175 -24.80 -7.42 8.48
N ARG A 176 -25.50 -7.26 7.36
CA ARG A 176 -26.76 -7.99 7.06
C ARG A 176 -26.51 -9.43 6.61
N THR A 177 -25.25 -9.88 6.52
CA THR A 177 -24.86 -11.17 5.95
C THR A 177 -25.34 -11.39 4.51
N GLU A 178 -25.60 -10.29 3.79
CA GLU A 178 -25.98 -10.27 2.39
C GLU A 178 -24.72 -10.21 1.52
N LYS A 179 -24.72 -10.89 0.37
CA LYS A 179 -23.58 -10.93 -0.56
C LYS A 179 -23.98 -10.46 -1.94
N ILE A 180 -23.21 -9.56 -2.52
CA ILE A 180 -23.44 -9.09 -3.89
C ILE A 180 -23.02 -10.19 -4.87
N ASN A 181 -23.88 -10.50 -5.84
CA ASN A 181 -23.49 -11.35 -6.96
C ASN A 181 -22.74 -10.50 -8.00
N LEU A 182 -21.42 -10.40 -7.82
CA LEU A 182 -20.56 -9.56 -8.65
C LEU A 182 -20.58 -9.98 -10.12
N LYS A 183 -20.70 -11.28 -10.42
CA LYS A 183 -20.78 -11.73 -11.81
C LYS A 183 -22.05 -11.20 -12.47
N ALA A 184 -23.21 -11.37 -11.82
CA ALA A 184 -24.48 -10.89 -12.32
C ALA A 184 -24.51 -9.36 -12.48
N LEU A 185 -23.77 -8.65 -11.62
CA LEU A 185 -23.56 -7.20 -11.73
C LEU A 185 -22.76 -6.86 -13.00
N ILE A 186 -21.61 -7.49 -13.21
CA ILE A 186 -20.75 -7.24 -14.38
C ILE A 186 -21.42 -7.66 -15.71
N ASP A 187 -22.14 -8.78 -15.73
CA ASP A 187 -22.88 -9.25 -16.91
C ASP A 187 -23.98 -8.26 -17.35
N ARG A 188 -24.41 -7.36 -16.45
CA ARG A 188 -25.43 -6.33 -16.69
C ARG A 188 -24.81 -4.96 -16.91
N GLU A 189 -23.67 -4.91 -17.60
CA GLU A 189 -22.93 -3.68 -17.91
C GLU A 189 -23.84 -2.56 -18.43
N ALA A 190 -24.69 -2.81 -19.42
CA ALA A 190 -25.62 -1.80 -19.94
C ALA A 190 -26.51 -1.19 -18.85
N LEU A 191 -26.99 -2.01 -17.90
CA LEU A 191 -27.81 -1.55 -16.78
C LEU A 191 -27.01 -0.66 -15.82
N LEU A 192 -25.69 -0.81 -15.71
CA LEU A 192 -24.86 0.01 -14.83
C LEU A 192 -24.45 1.33 -15.48
N LEU A 193 -24.30 1.32 -16.80
CA LEU A 193 -23.76 2.44 -17.57
C LEU A 193 -24.83 3.35 -18.15
N ASP A 194 -26.05 2.84 -18.36
CA ASP A 194 -27.18 3.62 -18.87
C ASP A 194 -28.18 3.91 -17.73
N PRO A 195 -28.25 5.16 -17.24
CA PRO A 195 -29.16 5.53 -16.16
C PRO A 195 -30.64 5.46 -16.56
N GLU A 196 -30.95 5.53 -17.86
CA GLU A 196 -32.32 5.48 -18.38
C GLU A 196 -32.91 4.07 -18.35
N LEU A 197 -32.06 3.03 -18.33
CA LEU A 197 -32.53 1.65 -18.23
C LEU A 197 -33.10 1.39 -16.83
N LYS A 198 -34.35 0.95 -16.77
CA LYS A 198 -35.00 0.58 -15.51
C LYS A 198 -34.68 -0.88 -15.16
N PRO A 199 -34.16 -1.17 -13.95
CA PRO A 199 -33.90 -2.54 -13.53
C PRO A 199 -35.21 -3.29 -13.33
N SER A 200 -35.31 -4.52 -13.86
CA SER A 200 -36.44 -5.39 -13.53
C SER A 200 -36.24 -6.01 -12.13
N PRO A 201 -37.31 -6.50 -11.47
CA PRO A 201 -37.17 -7.27 -10.23
C PRO A 201 -36.27 -8.50 -10.39
N ARG A 202 -36.23 -9.10 -11.59
CA ARG A 202 -35.34 -10.23 -11.89
C ARG A 202 -33.86 -9.81 -11.91
N ASP A 203 -33.56 -8.61 -12.38
CA ASP A 203 -32.19 -8.08 -12.40
C ASP A 203 -31.69 -7.82 -10.98
N LEU A 204 -32.52 -7.16 -10.17
CA LEU A 204 -32.20 -6.88 -8.76
C LEU A 204 -31.97 -8.18 -7.97
N ASN A 205 -32.85 -9.17 -8.12
CA ASN A 205 -32.69 -10.46 -7.48
C ASN A 205 -31.43 -11.20 -7.95
N ALA A 206 -31.09 -11.13 -9.25
CA ALA A 206 -29.91 -11.78 -9.79
C ALA A 206 -28.59 -11.17 -9.26
N MET A 207 -28.55 -9.85 -9.04
CA MET A 207 -27.40 -9.16 -8.47
C MET A 207 -27.36 -9.21 -6.93
N ASN A 208 -28.46 -9.66 -6.31
CA ASN A 208 -28.73 -9.56 -4.88
C ASN A 208 -28.61 -8.12 -4.35
N LEU A 209 -29.24 -7.18 -5.07
CA LEU A 209 -29.25 -5.75 -4.76
C LEU A 209 -30.66 -5.22 -4.55
N LYS A 210 -30.80 -4.29 -3.61
CA LYS A 210 -31.99 -3.46 -3.42
C LYS A 210 -31.98 -2.31 -4.46
N PRO A 211 -33.15 -1.71 -4.79
CA PRO A 211 -33.19 -0.58 -5.72
C PRO A 211 -32.25 0.58 -5.34
N ALA A 212 -32.19 0.93 -4.06
CA ALA A 212 -31.31 2.00 -3.55
C ALA A 212 -29.82 1.66 -3.71
N GLU A 213 -29.44 0.40 -3.52
CA GLU A 213 -28.05 -0.06 -3.67
C GLU A 213 -27.62 -0.03 -5.14
N LEU A 214 -28.49 -0.44 -6.06
CA LEU A 214 -28.21 -0.32 -7.49
C LEU A 214 -28.13 1.16 -7.93
N LYS A 215 -29.04 2.02 -7.43
CA LYS A 215 -28.97 3.46 -7.66
C LYS A 215 -27.63 4.02 -7.19
N LEU A 216 -27.20 3.70 -5.97
CA LEU A 216 -25.91 4.12 -5.43
C LEU A 216 -24.75 3.71 -6.35
N ILE A 217 -24.71 2.45 -6.79
CA ILE A 217 -23.65 1.96 -7.70
C ILE A 217 -23.64 2.74 -9.02
N ARG A 218 -24.81 3.03 -9.59
CA ARG A 218 -24.92 3.84 -10.81
C ARG A 218 -24.44 5.26 -10.60
N ASP A 219 -24.88 5.91 -9.54
CA ASP A 219 -24.48 7.28 -9.19
C ASP A 219 -22.95 7.36 -9.00
N ILE A 220 -22.34 6.35 -8.38
CA ILE A 220 -20.88 6.21 -8.25
C ILE A 220 -20.19 6.11 -9.61
N ILE A 221 -20.67 5.22 -10.50
CA ILE A 221 -20.06 5.00 -11.82
C ILE A 221 -20.25 6.23 -12.72
N GLU A 222 -21.39 6.92 -12.62
CA GLU A 222 -21.63 8.17 -13.34
C GLU A 222 -20.65 9.26 -12.88
N SER A 223 -20.42 9.38 -11.57
CA SER A 223 -19.50 10.36 -10.99
C SER A 223 -18.02 10.06 -11.28
N GLU A 224 -17.64 8.78 -11.28
CA GLU A 224 -16.28 8.35 -11.60
C GLU A 224 -16.28 7.02 -12.40
N PRO A 225 -16.36 7.11 -13.75
CA PRO A 225 -16.49 5.96 -14.64
C PRO A 225 -15.42 4.88 -14.47
N ARG A 226 -14.20 5.23 -14.06
CA ARG A 226 -13.11 4.24 -13.90
C ARG A 226 -13.38 3.23 -12.78
N ILE A 227 -14.25 3.54 -11.82
CA ILE A 227 -14.61 2.62 -10.72
C ILE A 227 -15.18 1.31 -11.27
N TYR A 228 -15.91 1.37 -12.38
CA TYR A 228 -16.40 0.17 -13.04
C TYR A 228 -15.26 -0.79 -13.46
N GLN A 229 -14.12 -0.25 -13.89
CA GLN A 229 -12.94 -1.05 -14.20
C GLN A 229 -12.25 -1.60 -12.93
N TYR A 230 -12.25 -0.83 -11.84
CA TYR A 230 -11.76 -1.32 -10.54
C TYR A 230 -12.56 -2.51 -10.02
N LEU A 231 -13.87 -2.55 -10.21
CA LEU A 231 -14.71 -3.71 -9.83
C LEU A 231 -14.29 -5.03 -10.52
N LYS A 232 -13.59 -4.93 -11.66
CA LYS A 232 -13.06 -6.07 -12.42
C LYS A 232 -11.62 -6.42 -12.01
N SER A 233 -10.96 -5.63 -11.16
CA SER A 233 -9.59 -5.88 -10.73
C SER A 233 -9.51 -7.19 -9.92
N PRO A 234 -8.61 -8.14 -10.28
CA PRO A 234 -8.44 -9.40 -9.54
C PRO A 234 -8.22 -9.21 -8.04
N PHE A 235 -7.43 -8.20 -7.65
CA PHE A 235 -7.12 -7.92 -6.25
C PHE A 235 -8.34 -7.38 -5.48
N LEU A 236 -9.16 -6.53 -6.11
CA LEU A 236 -10.40 -6.05 -5.50
C LEU A 236 -11.45 -7.15 -5.40
N VAL A 237 -11.61 -7.97 -6.45
CA VAL A 237 -12.48 -9.15 -6.42
C VAL A 237 -12.08 -10.08 -5.26
N LYS A 238 -10.78 -10.34 -5.09
CA LYS A 238 -10.28 -11.12 -3.96
C LYS A 238 -10.59 -10.45 -2.62
N ALA A 239 -10.33 -9.14 -2.47
CA ALA A 239 -10.61 -8.43 -1.24
C ALA A 239 -12.10 -8.45 -0.87
N PHE A 240 -13.01 -8.19 -1.82
CA PHE A 240 -14.45 -8.29 -1.59
C PHE A 240 -14.90 -9.70 -1.20
N TYR A 241 -14.26 -10.74 -1.75
CA TYR A 241 -14.54 -12.11 -1.38
C TYR A 241 -14.06 -12.42 0.04
N ASP A 242 -12.82 -12.03 0.37
CA ASP A 242 -12.19 -12.28 1.67
C ASP A 242 -12.92 -11.52 2.80
N THR A 243 -13.47 -10.34 2.53
CA THR A 243 -14.30 -9.59 3.50
C THR A 243 -15.73 -10.12 3.61
N GLY A 244 -16.11 -11.10 2.78
CA GLY A 244 -17.43 -11.70 2.78
C GLY A 244 -18.51 -10.89 2.06
N ALA A 245 -18.15 -9.86 1.29
CA ALA A 245 -19.10 -8.96 0.64
C ALA A 245 -19.68 -9.50 -0.69
N ILE A 246 -19.02 -10.48 -1.33
CA ILE A 246 -19.47 -11.06 -2.61
C ILE A 246 -19.56 -12.59 -2.58
N GLU A 247 -20.34 -13.14 -3.52
CA GLU A 247 -20.52 -14.59 -3.68
C GLU A 247 -19.32 -15.29 -4.35
N GLY A 248 -19.05 -16.55 -3.97
CA GLY A 248 -17.91 -17.35 -4.40
C GLY A 248 -18.08 -18.08 -5.74
N GLU A 249 -18.61 -17.41 -6.76
CA GLU A 249 -18.89 -18.01 -8.06
C GLU A 249 -17.64 -18.26 -8.93
N LYS A 250 -17.81 -18.87 -10.12
CA LYS A 250 -16.71 -19.17 -11.06
C LYS A 250 -15.92 -17.92 -11.47
N PHE A 251 -16.61 -16.81 -11.74
CA PHE A 251 -15.96 -15.52 -12.07
C PHE A 251 -15.05 -15.05 -10.93
N VAL A 252 -15.55 -15.06 -9.70
CA VAL A 252 -14.80 -14.64 -8.50
C VAL A 252 -13.62 -15.57 -8.24
N LYS A 253 -13.82 -16.89 -8.36
CA LYS A 253 -12.73 -17.89 -8.26
C LYS A 253 -11.63 -17.66 -9.29
N GLN A 254 -11.97 -17.21 -10.51
CA GLN A 254 -10.99 -16.86 -11.52
C GLN A 254 -10.23 -15.59 -11.13
N GLY A 255 -10.92 -14.53 -10.69
CA GLY A 255 -10.28 -13.31 -10.18
C GLY A 255 -9.33 -13.58 -9.02
N ILE A 256 -9.69 -14.46 -8.07
CA ILE A 256 -8.81 -14.86 -6.96
C ILE A 256 -7.56 -15.59 -7.46
N ARG A 257 -7.67 -16.41 -8.52
CA ARG A 257 -6.50 -17.10 -9.13
C ARG A 257 -5.59 -16.12 -9.85
N GLU A 258 -6.15 -15.12 -10.51
CA GLU A 258 -5.44 -14.06 -11.22
C GLU A 258 -4.81 -13.03 -10.27
N ALA A 259 -5.32 -12.90 -9.04
CA ALA A 259 -4.74 -12.07 -7.99
C ALA A 259 -3.42 -12.68 -7.48
N GLY A 260 -2.32 -12.37 -8.18
CA GLY A 260 -0.98 -12.85 -7.86
C GLY A 260 0.08 -12.13 -8.66
N TYR A 261 1.33 -12.51 -8.41
CA TYR A 261 2.50 -11.76 -8.87
C TYR A 261 3.40 -12.57 -9.83
N LYS A 262 2.92 -13.72 -10.33
CA LYS A 262 3.69 -14.67 -11.16
C LYS A 262 4.26 -14.12 -12.48
N ARG A 263 3.77 -12.95 -12.91
CA ARG A 263 4.23 -12.28 -14.13
C ARG A 263 5.45 -11.40 -13.91
N TYR A 264 5.84 -11.19 -12.65
CA TYR A 264 6.95 -10.36 -12.23
C TYR A 264 8.17 -11.22 -11.92
N GLN A 265 9.36 -10.67 -12.14
CA GLN A 265 10.61 -11.40 -11.99
C GLN A 265 11.62 -10.51 -11.28
N CYS A 266 12.31 -11.11 -10.31
CA CYS A 266 13.45 -10.46 -9.69
C CYS A 266 14.66 -10.43 -10.63
N SER A 267 15.39 -9.32 -10.62
CA SER A 267 16.66 -9.14 -11.30
C SER A 267 17.81 -9.17 -10.28
N ARG A 268 18.98 -9.67 -10.68
CA ARG A 268 20.19 -9.61 -9.83
C ARG A 268 20.81 -8.23 -9.96
N PHE A 269 21.06 -7.55 -8.84
CA PHE A 269 21.66 -6.21 -8.84
C PHE A 269 23.01 -6.12 -8.10
N GLY A 270 23.40 -7.15 -7.34
CA GLY A 270 24.65 -7.17 -6.59
C GLY A 270 25.15 -8.58 -6.21
N GLY A 271 26.42 -8.68 -5.85
CA GLY A 271 27.04 -9.91 -5.34
C GLY A 271 27.38 -10.98 -6.39
N SER A 272 27.43 -12.24 -5.93
CA SER A 272 27.86 -13.43 -6.65
C SER A 272 26.97 -13.78 -7.86
N ASP A 273 27.58 -14.34 -8.90
CA ASP A 273 26.89 -14.96 -10.04
C ASP A 273 26.75 -16.48 -9.91
N LYS A 274 27.28 -17.07 -8.83
CA LYS A 274 27.23 -18.52 -8.60
C LYS A 274 25.82 -18.97 -8.25
N LEU A 275 25.40 -20.08 -8.87
CA LEU A 275 24.07 -20.66 -8.67
C LEU A 275 23.79 -21.09 -7.22
N ASP A 276 24.83 -21.49 -6.49
CA ASP A 276 24.77 -21.93 -5.09
C ASP A 276 25.00 -20.78 -4.09
N ALA A 277 25.13 -19.53 -4.55
CA ALA A 277 25.18 -18.38 -3.68
C ALA A 277 23.84 -18.19 -2.94
N LEU A 278 23.93 -17.71 -1.71
CA LEU A 278 22.78 -17.33 -0.90
C LEU A 278 22.09 -16.12 -1.55
N LYS A 279 20.81 -16.24 -1.87
CA LYS A 279 20.03 -15.22 -2.58
C LYS A 279 19.22 -14.39 -1.58
N ILE A 280 19.59 -13.11 -1.44
CA ILE A 280 18.88 -12.13 -0.63
C ILE A 280 18.05 -11.25 -1.56
N LEU A 281 16.74 -11.25 -1.37
CA LEU A 281 15.78 -10.55 -2.24
C LEU A 281 15.27 -9.27 -1.59
N PHE A 282 15.22 -8.17 -2.33
CA PHE A 282 14.56 -6.93 -1.96
C PHE A 282 13.25 -6.78 -2.76
N LEU A 283 12.12 -6.63 -2.05
CA LEU A 283 10.81 -6.40 -2.68
C LEU A 283 10.25 -5.03 -2.26
N PRO A 284 10.04 -4.09 -3.20
CA PRO A 284 9.36 -2.84 -2.91
C PRO A 284 7.87 -3.07 -2.69
N SER A 285 7.35 -2.58 -1.57
CA SER A 285 5.94 -2.71 -1.19
C SER A 285 5.36 -1.36 -0.79
N ILE A 286 4.23 -0.99 -1.41
CA ILE A 286 3.40 0.19 -1.07
C ILE A 286 4.29 1.44 -0.92
N MET A 287 4.90 1.91 -2.01
CA MET A 287 5.81 3.04 -1.96
C MET A 287 5.61 3.96 -3.16
N ARG A 288 6.12 5.19 -3.11
CA ARG A 288 5.99 6.22 -4.16
C ARG A 288 7.28 6.42 -4.96
N GLU A 289 8.31 5.67 -4.62
CA GLU A 289 9.67 5.81 -5.14
C GLU A 289 9.84 5.16 -6.53
N PHE A 290 8.80 5.27 -7.36
CA PHE A 290 8.74 4.81 -8.75
C PHE A 290 8.07 5.86 -9.63
N TYR A 291 8.73 6.25 -10.72
CA TYR A 291 8.12 7.02 -11.79
C TYR A 291 7.14 6.16 -12.59
N TYR A 292 6.07 6.77 -13.10
CA TYR A 292 5.08 6.15 -13.98
C TYR A 292 4.51 7.20 -14.95
N GLY A 293 3.82 6.75 -16.01
CA GLY A 293 3.05 7.62 -16.93
C GLY A 293 3.85 8.45 -17.96
N ASP A 294 5.14 8.70 -17.72
CA ASP A 294 6.00 9.47 -18.62
C ASP A 294 6.76 8.54 -19.60
N SER A 295 6.33 8.53 -20.86
CA SER A 295 6.92 7.70 -21.92
C SER A 295 8.38 8.04 -22.23
N ASN A 296 8.87 9.22 -21.84
CA ASN A 296 10.25 9.63 -22.09
C ASN A 296 11.25 9.05 -21.09
N ARG A 297 10.78 8.42 -19.99
CA ARG A 297 11.66 7.99 -18.89
C ARG A 297 12.30 6.61 -19.06
N GLY A 298 12.01 5.90 -20.16
CA GLY A 298 12.46 4.52 -20.36
C GLY A 298 11.89 3.61 -19.28
N LEU A 299 10.56 3.56 -19.20
CA LEU A 299 9.84 2.72 -18.23
C LEU A 299 10.05 1.23 -18.53
N SER A 300 9.92 0.40 -17.50
CA SER A 300 9.88 -1.06 -17.63
C SER A 300 8.69 -1.50 -18.51
N GLN A 301 8.67 -2.78 -18.89
CA GLN A 301 7.51 -3.40 -19.54
C GLN A 301 6.23 -3.33 -18.69
N HIS A 302 6.35 -3.07 -17.39
CA HIS A 302 5.25 -2.91 -16.45
C HIS A 302 4.88 -1.44 -16.21
N GLY A 303 5.51 -0.50 -16.90
CA GLY A 303 5.14 0.92 -16.90
C GLY A 303 5.65 1.71 -15.70
N PHE A 304 6.67 1.20 -15.00
CA PHE A 304 7.32 1.91 -13.89
C PHE A 304 8.83 2.00 -14.08
N LYS A 305 9.45 2.91 -13.35
CA LYS A 305 10.91 2.99 -13.22
C LYS A 305 11.27 3.40 -11.80
N PRO A 306 12.23 2.75 -11.14
CA PRO A 306 12.71 3.20 -9.84
C PRO A 306 13.18 4.65 -9.87
N THR A 307 12.98 5.35 -8.76
CA THR A 307 13.59 6.66 -8.54
C THR A 307 15.06 6.52 -8.14
N GLU A 308 15.86 7.57 -8.35
CA GLU A 308 17.25 7.60 -7.88
C GLU A 308 17.35 7.36 -6.36
N PHE A 309 16.37 7.87 -5.61
CA PHE A 309 16.29 7.65 -4.17
C PHE A 309 16.11 6.17 -3.83
N PHE A 310 15.26 5.43 -4.54
CA PHE A 310 15.11 3.98 -4.33
C PHE A 310 16.42 3.23 -4.60
N ASP A 311 17.09 3.55 -5.71
CA ASP A 311 18.37 2.94 -6.07
C ASP A 311 19.46 3.24 -5.04
N GLU A 312 19.46 4.45 -4.46
CA GLU A 312 20.39 4.82 -3.41
C GLU A 312 20.12 4.03 -2.12
N MET A 313 18.86 3.93 -1.69
CA MET A 313 18.49 3.24 -0.45
C MET A 313 18.76 1.74 -0.53
N THR A 314 18.47 1.10 -1.66
CA THR A 314 18.74 -0.33 -1.87
C THR A 314 20.24 -0.63 -1.83
N LYS A 315 21.07 0.18 -2.49
CA LYS A 315 22.54 0.06 -2.42
C LYS A 315 23.09 0.36 -1.03
N LYS A 316 22.50 1.31 -0.30
CA LYS A 316 22.88 1.62 1.08
C LYS A 316 22.61 0.41 1.99
N LEU A 317 21.40 -0.15 1.92
CA LEU A 317 21.02 -1.32 2.70
C LEU A 317 21.88 -2.56 2.37
N GLU A 318 22.19 -2.81 1.10
CA GLU A 318 23.12 -3.86 0.67
C GLU A 318 24.47 -3.74 1.41
N LYS A 319 25.05 -2.53 1.41
CA LYS A 319 26.33 -2.25 2.08
C LYS A 319 26.24 -2.45 3.59
N GLU A 320 25.16 -2.01 4.21
CA GLU A 320 24.93 -2.17 5.66
C GLU A 320 24.81 -3.66 6.04
N ILE A 321 24.05 -4.46 5.28
CA ILE A 321 23.96 -5.91 5.46
C ILE A 321 25.33 -6.56 5.34
N LEU A 322 26.10 -6.21 4.30
CA LEU A 322 27.45 -6.76 4.10
C LEU A 322 28.39 -6.36 5.25
N ALA A 323 28.33 -5.12 5.73
CA ALA A 323 29.14 -4.66 6.85
C ALA A 323 28.80 -5.36 8.18
N ALA A 324 27.50 -5.50 8.49
CA ALA A 324 27.01 -6.23 9.66
C ALA A 324 27.41 -7.71 9.58
N THR A 325 27.30 -8.32 8.40
CA THR A 325 27.72 -9.71 8.14
C THR A 325 29.22 -9.89 8.30
N LYS A 326 30.04 -8.99 7.74
CA LYS A 326 31.51 -8.98 7.92
C LYS A 326 31.87 -8.95 9.40
N THR A 327 31.25 -8.06 10.16
CA THR A 327 31.54 -7.88 11.58
C THR A 327 31.16 -9.11 12.40
N ARG A 328 29.95 -9.64 12.20
CA ARG A 328 29.46 -10.84 12.89
C ARG A 328 30.30 -12.06 12.55
N LEU A 329 30.62 -12.22 11.27
CA LEU A 329 31.38 -13.37 10.82
C LEU A 329 32.83 -13.33 11.34
N ARG A 330 33.46 -12.16 11.40
CA ARG A 330 34.81 -12.02 11.99
C ARG A 330 34.83 -12.54 13.42
N LYS A 331 33.84 -12.17 14.24
CA LYS A 331 33.69 -12.65 15.62
C LYS A 331 33.57 -14.17 15.66
N GLU A 332 32.79 -14.76 14.76
CA GLU A 332 32.61 -16.21 14.65
C GLU A 332 33.89 -16.94 14.21
N VAL A 333 34.65 -16.38 13.26
CA VAL A 333 35.94 -16.95 12.83
C VAL A 333 36.97 -16.93 13.96
N ILE A 334 37.05 -15.82 14.71
CA ILE A 334 37.93 -15.72 15.89
C ILE A 334 37.54 -16.79 16.92
N ARG A 335 36.24 -16.92 17.23
CA ARG A 335 35.71 -17.94 18.13
C ARG A 335 36.05 -19.36 17.70
N LEU A 336 35.93 -19.67 16.40
CA LEU A 336 36.23 -21.00 15.85
C LEU A 336 37.73 -21.32 15.78
N LYS A 337 38.59 -20.30 15.73
CA LYS A 337 40.05 -20.49 15.68
C LYS A 337 40.66 -20.81 17.05
N GLY A 338 40.02 -20.41 18.16
CA GLY A 338 40.58 -20.59 19.51
C GLY A 338 41.97 -19.96 19.62
N ASP A 339 42.95 -20.72 20.13
CA ASP A 339 44.33 -20.26 20.39
C ASP A 339 45.23 -20.13 19.14
N LYS A 340 44.67 -20.22 17.93
CA LYS A 340 45.44 -20.07 16.68
C LYS A 340 45.84 -18.61 16.43
N PRO A 341 46.94 -18.36 15.69
CA PRO A 341 47.38 -17.00 15.38
C PRO A 341 46.26 -16.18 14.75
N GLU A 342 46.16 -14.95 15.24
CA GLU A 342 45.14 -13.97 14.88
C GLU A 342 45.22 -13.68 13.37
N ILE A 343 44.08 -13.68 12.69
CA ILE A 343 44.02 -13.30 11.28
C ILE A 343 44.30 -11.80 11.21
N SER A 344 45.34 -11.40 10.47
CA SER A 344 45.62 -9.98 10.28
C SER A 344 44.46 -9.29 9.57
N VAL A 345 44.30 -7.97 9.77
CA VAL A 345 43.21 -7.20 9.13
C VAL A 345 43.20 -7.40 7.61
N SER A 346 44.37 -7.39 6.96
CA SER A 346 44.48 -7.59 5.51
C SER A 346 44.20 -9.01 5.03
N GLN A 347 44.47 -10.03 5.85
CA GLN A 347 44.05 -11.41 5.55
C GLN A 347 42.54 -11.56 5.70
N TRP A 348 41.96 -10.95 6.73
CA TRP A 348 40.51 -10.95 6.95
C TRP A 348 39.77 -10.25 5.81
N ASP A 349 40.24 -9.07 5.38
CA ASP A 349 39.59 -8.32 4.30
C ASP A 349 39.60 -9.10 2.97
N ARG A 350 40.71 -9.77 2.64
CA ARG A 350 40.78 -10.65 1.46
C ARG A 350 39.84 -11.85 1.55
N LEU A 351 39.78 -12.49 2.71
CA LEU A 351 38.86 -13.61 2.95
C LEU A 351 37.41 -13.16 2.86
N TRP A 352 37.08 -12.02 3.47
CA TRP A 352 35.74 -11.44 3.45
C TRP A 352 35.29 -11.14 2.02
N ASN A 353 36.12 -10.44 1.23
CA ASN A 353 35.78 -10.10 -0.15
C ASN A 353 35.47 -11.35 -0.95
N ARG A 354 36.29 -12.39 -0.82
CA ARG A 354 36.04 -13.69 -1.45
C ARG A 354 34.73 -14.34 -0.98
N ILE A 355 34.42 -14.28 0.32
CA ILE A 355 33.17 -14.85 0.84
C ILE A 355 31.97 -14.10 0.25
N ALA A 356 31.98 -12.78 0.30
CA ALA A 356 30.90 -11.94 -0.22
C ALA A 356 30.69 -12.15 -1.73
N GLU A 357 31.77 -12.07 -2.51
CA GLU A 357 31.75 -12.22 -3.98
C GLU A 357 31.35 -13.62 -4.44
N GLU A 358 31.69 -14.67 -3.69
CA GLU A 358 31.38 -16.03 -4.12
C GLU A 358 30.07 -16.58 -3.54
N ASN A 359 29.61 -16.10 -2.38
CA ASN A 359 28.56 -16.80 -1.62
C ASN A 359 27.30 -15.99 -1.34
N ILE A 360 27.26 -14.69 -1.64
CA ILE A 360 26.10 -13.84 -1.36
C ILE A 360 25.71 -13.13 -2.65
N SER A 361 24.44 -13.21 -3.03
CA SER A 361 23.88 -12.53 -4.19
C SER A 361 22.64 -11.75 -3.78
N PHE A 362 22.49 -10.54 -4.32
CA PHE A 362 21.36 -9.66 -4.06
C PHE A 362 20.48 -9.55 -5.30
N TYR A 363 19.17 -9.71 -5.07
CA TYR A 363 18.11 -9.64 -6.07
C TYR A 363 17.11 -8.57 -5.70
N ILE A 364 16.44 -7.99 -6.69
CA ILE A 364 15.44 -6.96 -6.51
C ILE A 364 14.32 -7.11 -7.52
N GLU A 365 13.08 -6.78 -7.13
CA GLU A 365 12.01 -6.49 -8.08
C GLU A 365 11.98 -4.98 -8.31
N ASP A 366 12.52 -4.53 -9.45
CA ASP A 366 12.67 -3.12 -9.79
C ASP A 366 11.79 -2.69 -10.98
N GLU A 367 10.92 -3.57 -11.50
CA GLU A 367 10.05 -3.23 -12.62
C GLU A 367 8.74 -2.57 -12.18
N ARG A 368 8.33 -2.74 -10.91
CA ARG A 368 7.21 -2.03 -10.27
C ARG A 368 7.17 -2.23 -8.73
N PRO A 369 6.46 -1.37 -7.99
CA PRO A 369 6.13 -1.66 -6.60
C PRO A 369 4.98 -2.67 -6.47
N LEU A 370 4.96 -3.40 -5.35
CA LEU A 370 4.00 -4.45 -5.02
C LEU A 370 3.12 -4.06 -3.82
N VAL A 371 2.06 -4.83 -3.52
CA VAL A 371 1.26 -4.67 -2.29
C VAL A 371 1.48 -5.89 -1.41
N ILE A 372 2.44 -5.80 -0.50
CA ILE A 372 2.87 -6.91 0.36
C ILE A 372 2.56 -6.61 1.82
N TYR A 373 1.85 -7.52 2.45
CA TYR A 373 1.49 -7.54 3.86
C TYR A 373 1.59 -8.99 4.40
N PRO A 374 1.67 -9.22 5.72
CA PRO A 374 1.99 -10.54 6.29
C PRO A 374 1.20 -11.72 5.74
N GLU A 375 -0.10 -11.53 5.56
CA GLU A 375 -1.05 -12.54 5.10
C GLU A 375 -0.83 -12.95 3.63
N ASN A 376 -0.26 -12.07 2.78
CA ASN A 376 0.01 -12.40 1.37
C ASN A 376 1.50 -12.61 1.05
N ALA A 377 2.42 -12.18 1.92
CA ALA A 377 3.85 -12.12 1.64
C ALA A 377 4.46 -13.46 1.23
N GLY A 378 4.04 -14.57 1.86
CA GLY A 378 4.57 -15.89 1.51
C GLY A 378 4.18 -16.34 0.08
N LYS A 379 2.98 -15.96 -0.38
CA LYS A 379 2.56 -16.22 -1.77
C LYS A 379 3.31 -15.30 -2.73
N THR A 380 3.42 -14.00 -2.41
CA THR A 380 4.10 -13.02 -3.26
C THR A 380 5.57 -13.39 -3.50
N ILE A 381 6.30 -13.78 -2.45
CA ILE A 381 7.71 -14.20 -2.58
C ILE A 381 7.85 -15.39 -3.56
N ARG A 382 7.00 -16.41 -3.42
CA ARG A 382 7.00 -17.57 -4.32
C ARG A 382 6.60 -17.24 -5.76
N ASP A 383 5.75 -16.23 -5.93
CA ASP A 383 5.29 -15.79 -7.24
C ASP A 383 6.38 -14.97 -7.97
N VAL A 384 7.16 -14.14 -7.26
CA VAL A 384 8.14 -13.20 -7.86
C VAL A 384 9.55 -13.78 -7.96
N CYS A 385 10.01 -14.47 -6.92
CA CYS A 385 11.40 -14.95 -6.83
C CYS A 385 11.47 -16.21 -5.93
N PRO A 386 10.98 -17.37 -6.41
CA PRO A 386 10.85 -18.58 -5.60
C PRO A 386 12.19 -19.15 -5.08
N GLU A 387 13.31 -18.73 -5.67
CA GLU A 387 14.67 -19.15 -5.30
C GLU A 387 15.32 -18.25 -4.24
N ALA A 388 14.63 -17.23 -3.73
CA ALA A 388 15.15 -16.39 -2.65
C ALA A 388 15.29 -17.18 -1.34
N ASP A 389 16.48 -17.09 -0.72
CA ASP A 389 16.74 -17.71 0.58
C ASP A 389 16.28 -16.82 1.74
N PHE A 390 16.31 -15.49 1.55
CA PHE A 390 15.82 -14.51 2.51
C PHE A 390 15.21 -13.32 1.78
N THR A 391 14.12 -12.76 2.31
CA THR A 391 13.46 -11.60 1.69
C THR A 391 13.43 -10.38 2.62
N VAL A 392 13.85 -9.23 2.12
CA VAL A 392 13.61 -7.92 2.73
C VAL A 392 12.50 -7.21 1.97
N ILE A 393 11.37 -6.99 2.65
CA ILE A 393 10.24 -6.25 2.08
C ILE A 393 10.42 -4.78 2.45
N LEU A 394 10.77 -3.96 1.46
CA LEU A 394 10.99 -2.54 1.61
C LEU A 394 9.64 -1.83 1.57
N LEU A 395 9.27 -1.18 2.67
CA LEU A 395 8.02 -0.44 2.81
C LEU A 395 8.25 1.03 2.45
N GLY A 396 7.26 1.66 1.80
CA GLY A 396 7.23 3.11 1.70
C GLY A 396 7.17 3.78 3.08
N LYS A 397 7.45 5.09 3.10
CA LYS A 397 7.46 5.90 4.32
C LYS A 397 6.22 5.65 5.19
N ASN A 398 6.44 5.27 6.46
CA ASN A 398 5.46 5.01 7.51
C ASN A 398 4.38 3.97 7.20
N ILE A 399 4.49 3.20 6.11
CA ILE A 399 3.46 2.22 5.73
C ILE A 399 3.29 1.13 6.77
N TYR A 400 4.35 0.82 7.52
CA TYR A 400 4.28 -0.14 8.62
C TYR A 400 3.20 0.23 9.67
N LYS A 401 2.79 1.49 9.76
CA LYS A 401 1.71 1.92 10.66
C LYS A 401 0.35 1.37 10.24
N SER A 402 0.13 1.18 8.94
CA SER A 402 -1.13 0.67 8.37
C SER A 402 -1.26 -0.84 8.44
N ILE A 403 -0.18 -1.56 8.75
CA ILE A 403 -0.09 -3.01 8.71
C ILE A 403 0.01 -3.56 10.15
N LEU A 404 -0.68 -4.67 10.43
CA LEU A 404 -0.51 -5.40 11.68
C LEU A 404 0.58 -6.46 11.49
N PHE A 405 1.68 -6.34 12.24
CA PHE A 405 2.75 -7.34 12.25
C PHE A 405 2.73 -8.12 13.56
N ASP A 406 2.60 -9.44 13.48
CA ASP A 406 2.93 -10.34 14.57
C ASP A 406 4.44 -10.58 14.57
N LYS A 407 5.16 -9.92 15.47
CA LYS A 407 6.62 -10.04 15.60
C LYS A 407 7.09 -11.48 15.88
N ILE A 408 6.21 -12.38 16.31
CA ILE A 408 6.53 -13.78 16.61
C ILE A 408 6.32 -14.68 15.39
N ARG A 409 5.48 -14.27 14.42
CA ARG A 409 5.08 -15.14 13.30
C ARG A 409 5.46 -14.63 11.93
N ASP A 410 5.50 -13.31 11.75
CA ASP A 410 5.54 -12.70 10.42
C ASP A 410 6.94 -12.31 9.96
N VAL A 411 7.92 -12.41 10.86
CA VAL A 411 9.30 -11.95 10.68
C VAL A 411 10.32 -12.99 11.16
N TYR A 412 11.57 -12.84 10.72
CA TYR A 412 12.69 -13.65 11.18
C TYR A 412 12.82 -13.57 12.73
N PRO A 413 13.02 -14.72 13.43
CA PRO A 413 13.41 -16.03 12.91
C PRO A 413 12.28 -17.00 12.54
N ALA A 414 11.01 -16.61 12.72
CA ALA A 414 9.88 -17.52 12.46
C ALA A 414 9.70 -17.81 10.95
N VAL A 415 10.03 -16.82 10.12
CA VAL A 415 10.03 -16.90 8.66
C VAL A 415 11.25 -16.16 8.11
N ASP A 416 11.80 -16.59 6.98
CA ASP A 416 13.00 -16.01 6.37
C ASP A 416 12.70 -14.69 5.63
N ARG A 417 12.09 -13.73 6.35
CA ARG A 417 11.81 -12.38 5.84
C ARG A 417 11.78 -11.30 6.93
N LEU A 418 11.99 -10.05 6.51
CA LEU A 418 11.82 -8.85 7.32
C LEU A 418 11.08 -7.75 6.55
N TYR A 419 10.55 -6.78 7.28
CA TYR A 419 9.95 -5.56 6.75
C TYR A 419 10.79 -4.37 7.20
N VAL A 420 11.12 -3.47 6.29
CA VAL A 420 12.02 -2.33 6.56
C VAL A 420 11.41 -1.08 5.97
N ASP A 421 11.24 -0.02 6.76
CA ASP A 421 10.81 1.27 6.23
C ASP A 421 11.97 1.90 5.45
N ILE A 422 11.70 2.40 4.24
CA ILE A 422 12.70 3.04 3.40
C ILE A 422 13.33 4.27 4.06
N MET A 423 12.59 4.94 4.97
CA MET A 423 13.10 6.07 5.73
C MET A 423 14.10 5.64 6.81
N ASP A 424 13.95 4.46 7.40
CA ASP A 424 14.91 3.94 8.38
C ASP A 424 16.26 3.72 7.70
N ILE A 425 16.25 3.19 6.46
CA ILE A 425 17.46 3.07 5.64
C ILE A 425 18.08 4.45 5.39
N LYS A 426 17.27 5.45 5.01
CA LYS A 426 17.76 6.82 4.79
C LYS A 426 18.48 7.36 6.01
N HIS A 427 17.93 7.14 7.19
CA HIS A 427 18.45 7.65 8.45
C HIS A 427 19.46 6.72 9.15
N SER A 428 19.82 5.58 8.54
CA SER A 428 20.70 4.56 9.13
C SER A 428 20.16 3.98 10.44
N GLU A 429 18.84 3.87 10.55
CA GLU A 429 18.11 3.29 11.69
C GLU A 429 17.74 1.81 11.43
N THR A 430 18.63 1.07 10.75
CA THR A 430 18.44 -0.32 10.29
C THR A 430 19.31 -1.35 11.02
N GLU A 431 19.88 -0.98 12.17
CA GLU A 431 20.83 -1.83 12.90
C GLU A 431 20.20 -3.18 13.27
N ASP A 432 19.03 -3.19 13.88
CA ASP A 432 18.30 -4.40 14.28
C ASP A 432 17.99 -5.32 13.08
N GLU A 433 17.57 -4.75 11.96
CA GLU A 433 17.23 -5.47 10.73
C GLU A 433 18.48 -6.09 10.11
N THR A 434 19.55 -5.30 9.97
CA THR A 434 20.80 -5.74 9.36
C THR A 434 21.51 -6.79 10.23
N GLU A 435 21.40 -6.70 11.56
CA GLU A 435 21.89 -7.72 12.49
C GLU A 435 21.16 -9.07 12.31
N LYS A 436 19.84 -9.06 12.15
CA LYS A 436 19.03 -10.26 11.90
C LYS A 436 19.36 -10.90 10.56
N ILE A 437 19.51 -10.09 9.50
CA ILE A 437 19.91 -10.59 8.17
C ILE A 437 21.33 -11.18 8.24
N SER A 438 22.25 -10.49 8.92
CA SER A 438 23.61 -10.97 9.18
C SER A 438 23.62 -12.30 9.94
N GLU A 439 22.74 -12.47 10.93
CA GLU A 439 22.56 -13.74 11.64
C GLU A 439 22.16 -14.87 10.70
N PHE A 440 21.14 -14.63 9.88
CA PHE A 440 20.69 -15.59 8.88
C PHE A 440 21.82 -15.97 7.94
N ILE A 441 22.51 -15.00 7.34
CA ILE A 441 23.62 -15.24 6.40
C ILE A 441 24.73 -16.07 7.07
N CYS A 442 25.17 -15.66 8.27
CA CYS A 442 26.20 -16.39 9.01
C CYS A 442 25.77 -17.83 9.35
N SER A 443 24.49 -18.05 9.64
CA SER A 443 23.96 -19.39 9.92
C SER A 443 24.05 -20.30 8.70
N LYS A 444 23.73 -19.79 7.50
CA LYS A 444 23.73 -20.55 6.24
C LYS A 444 25.15 -20.80 5.70
N LEU A 445 26.06 -19.85 5.91
CA LEU A 445 27.43 -19.96 5.42
C LEU A 445 28.39 -20.69 6.36
N ARG A 446 27.94 -21.06 7.58
CA ARG A 446 28.78 -21.62 8.65
C ARG A 446 29.70 -22.76 8.18
N ASP A 447 29.15 -23.76 7.50
CA ASP A 447 29.93 -24.94 7.10
C ASP A 447 30.86 -24.66 5.92
N ARG A 448 30.44 -23.81 4.97
CA ARG A 448 31.30 -23.33 3.87
C ARG A 448 32.51 -22.61 4.43
N ILE A 449 32.29 -21.76 5.43
CA ILE A 449 33.33 -20.94 6.05
C ILE A 449 34.31 -21.79 6.87
N ARG A 450 33.81 -22.79 7.62
CA ARG A 450 34.68 -23.78 8.29
C ARG A 450 35.62 -24.47 7.29
N GLY A 451 35.11 -24.84 6.12
CA GLY A 451 35.90 -25.41 5.04
C GLY A 451 36.97 -24.45 4.50
N MET A 452 36.63 -23.16 4.33
CA MET A 452 37.55 -22.13 3.86
C MET A 452 38.66 -21.83 4.88
N ILE A 453 38.32 -21.69 6.17
CA ILE A 453 39.29 -21.41 7.24
C ILE A 453 40.35 -22.52 7.34
N ARG A 454 39.96 -23.79 7.16
CA ARG A 454 40.92 -24.92 7.16
C ARG A 454 41.93 -24.86 6.01
N LYS A 455 41.60 -24.19 4.90
CA LYS A 455 42.44 -24.08 3.71
C LYS A 455 43.37 -22.86 3.75
N VAL A 456 43.12 -21.88 4.62
CA VAL A 456 44.03 -20.76 4.86
C VAL A 456 45.22 -21.27 5.67
N LYS A 457 46.29 -21.68 4.96
CA LYS A 457 47.58 -21.98 5.60
C LYS A 457 48.15 -20.69 6.23
N PRO A 458 48.78 -20.78 7.42
CA PRO A 458 49.40 -19.64 8.09
C PRO A 458 50.45 -18.96 7.22
#